data_AF-A0A9W6F1V4-F1
#
_entry.id   AF-A0A9W6F1V4-F1
#
_cell.length_a   1.000
_cell.length_b   1.000
_cell.length_c   1.000
_cell.angle_alpha   90.00
_cell.angle_beta   90.00
_cell.angle_gamma   90.00
#
_symmetry.space_group_name_H-M   'P 1'
#
loop_
_entity.id
_entity.type
_entity.pdbx_description
1 polymer ?
#
loop_
_entity_poly.entity_id
_entity_poly.type
_entity_poly.pdbx_seq_one_letter_code
_entity_poly.pdbx_strand_id
1 'polypeptide(L)'
;MTYQVSAIATTVLILSIAIAATYYRFVWHADTPGEVPLDEVAATLLLVFGGIFGMEMYARYAHKVLWHDFEPGWALHKSHHEPRTGPFEANDIYAVINAVPAMALCAYGFLTPHVIGGVCFGAGLGITLFGIMYMFFHDGLVHRRFPVGPIAEVPYMKRIMVAHQIHHTNKFGGVPYGMFLGVQELEAIPGGKEELDRLVEALEAREAEAKAAAAGAR
;
A
#
# COMPACT_ATOMS: atom_id res chain seq x y z
N MET A 1 -19.06 -7.92 -5.78
CA MET A 1 -19.79 -7.06 -4.81
C MET A 1 -19.27 -7.24 -3.39
N THR A 2 -19.14 -8.47 -2.87
CA THR A 2 -18.71 -8.74 -1.48
C THR A 2 -17.33 -8.18 -1.11
N TYR A 3 -16.32 -8.34 -1.98
CA TYR A 3 -14.96 -7.85 -1.70
C TYR A 3 -14.90 -6.31 -1.63
N GLN A 4 -15.44 -5.62 -2.63
CA GLN A 4 -15.48 -4.15 -2.66
C GLN A 4 -16.20 -3.56 -1.44
N VAL A 5 -17.35 -4.13 -1.04
CA VAL A 5 -18.06 -3.69 0.16
C VAL A 5 -17.19 -3.89 1.41
N SER A 6 -16.51 -5.04 1.50
CA SER A 6 -15.63 -5.33 2.63
C SER A 6 -14.42 -4.39 2.69
N ALA A 7 -13.78 -4.10 1.55
CA ALA A 7 -12.66 -3.17 1.45
C ALA A 7 -13.07 -1.74 1.85
N ILE A 8 -14.22 -1.27 1.37
CA ILE A 8 -14.75 0.06 1.72
C ILE A 8 -15.11 0.11 3.21
N ALA A 9 -15.89 -0.86 3.71
CA ALA A 9 -16.31 -0.89 5.10
C ALA A 9 -15.13 -0.94 6.07
N THR A 10 -14.13 -1.78 5.76
CA THR A 10 -12.91 -1.92 6.58
C THR A 10 -12.08 -0.64 6.54
N THR A 11 -11.90 -0.03 5.36
CA THR A 11 -11.18 1.24 5.23
C THR A 11 -11.86 2.35 6.02
N VAL A 12 -13.18 2.50 5.88
CA VAL A 12 -13.96 3.50 6.62
C VAL A 12 -13.83 3.27 8.11
N LEU A 13 -13.99 2.02 8.58
CA LEU A 13 -13.87 1.68 10.00
C LEU A 13 -12.47 2.02 10.55
N ILE A 14 -11.40 1.59 9.86
CA ILE A 14 -10.02 1.81 10.29
C ILE A 14 -9.71 3.30 10.31
N LEU A 15 -10.10 4.05 9.28
CA LEU A 15 -9.91 5.50 9.23
C LEU A 15 -10.70 6.20 10.34
N SER A 16 -11.96 5.82 10.58
CA SER A 16 -12.76 6.37 11.67
C SER A 16 -12.12 6.13 13.03
N ILE A 17 -11.61 4.93 13.30
CA ILE A 17 -10.91 4.60 14.54
C ILE A 17 -9.61 5.42 14.65
N ALA A 18 -8.81 5.49 13.58
CA ALA A 18 -7.55 6.24 13.58
C ALA A 18 -7.78 7.75 13.80
N ILE A 19 -8.79 8.33 13.14
CA ILE A 19 -9.18 9.74 13.31
C ILE A 19 -9.65 9.99 14.75
N ALA A 20 -10.55 9.14 15.27
CA ALA A 20 -11.05 9.28 16.63
C ALA A 20 -9.92 9.15 17.65
N ALA A 21 -9.05 8.14 17.52
CA ALA A 21 -7.90 7.94 18.40
C ALA A 21 -6.94 9.14 18.36
N THR A 22 -6.65 9.67 17.18
CA THR A 22 -5.81 10.86 17.00
C THR A 22 -6.45 12.08 17.64
N TYR A 23 -7.76 12.29 17.42
CA TYR A 23 -8.52 13.37 18.04
C TYR A 23 -8.49 13.30 19.57
N TYR A 24 -8.75 12.13 20.16
CA TYR A 24 -8.73 11.98 21.61
C TYR A 24 -7.35 12.21 22.21
N ARG A 25 -6.25 11.84 21.52
CA ARG A 25 -4.90 12.22 21.96
C ARG A 25 -4.71 13.73 22.03
N PHE A 26 -5.17 14.47 21.01
CA PHE A 26 -5.11 15.93 21.04
C PHE A 26 -5.96 16.54 22.15
N VAL A 27 -7.15 15.99 22.40
CA VAL A 27 -8.01 16.43 23.51
C VAL A 27 -7.31 16.21 24.85
N TRP A 28 -6.69 15.05 25.07
CA TRP A 28 -5.94 14.79 26.31
C TRP A 28 -4.75 15.73 26.50
N HIS A 29 -4.04 16.05 25.42
CA HIS A 29 -2.96 17.04 25.48
C HIS A 29 -3.49 18.45 25.76
N ALA A 30 -4.66 18.82 25.26
CA ALA A 30 -5.28 20.12 25.52
C ALA A 30 -5.85 20.25 26.94
N ASP A 31 -6.37 19.17 27.50
CA ASP A 31 -6.95 19.14 28.85
C ASP A 31 -5.90 19.00 29.97
N THR A 32 -4.66 18.64 29.63
CA THR A 32 -3.56 18.52 30.59
C THR A 32 -2.94 19.90 30.85
N PRO A 33 -2.95 20.43 32.09
CA PRO A 33 -2.32 21.71 32.40
C PRO A 33 -0.80 21.65 32.15
N GLY A 34 -0.30 22.46 31.24
CA GLY A 34 1.12 22.48 30.86
C GLY A 34 1.35 22.98 29.45
N GLU A 35 2.58 22.86 28.96
CA GLU A 35 2.92 23.08 27.56
C GLU A 35 2.52 21.84 26.73
N VAL A 36 2.16 22.05 25.46
CA VAL A 36 1.92 20.96 24.51
C VAL A 36 3.18 20.07 24.47
N PRO A 37 3.07 18.73 24.55
CA PRO A 37 4.21 17.83 24.48
C PRO A 37 4.74 17.75 23.04
N LEU A 38 5.51 18.78 22.66
CA LEU A 38 6.02 18.96 21.29
C LEU A 38 6.91 17.80 20.85
N ASP A 39 7.62 17.17 21.78
CA ASP A 39 8.44 15.98 21.56
C ASP A 39 7.60 14.77 21.16
N GLU A 40 6.49 14.53 21.85
CA GLU A 40 5.56 13.46 21.53
C GLU A 40 4.85 13.70 20.20
N VAL A 41 4.39 14.93 19.94
CA VAL A 41 3.76 15.32 18.68
C VAL A 41 4.74 15.18 17.52
N ALA A 42 5.95 15.69 17.67
CA ALA A 42 7.00 15.59 16.66
C ALA A 42 7.37 14.12 16.40
N ALA A 43 7.57 13.32 17.45
CA ALA A 43 7.84 11.89 17.32
C ALA A 43 6.72 11.16 16.57
N THR A 44 5.46 11.46 16.90
CA THR A 44 4.31 10.87 16.20
C THR A 44 4.33 11.20 14.71
N LEU A 45 4.47 12.48 14.34
CA LEU A 45 4.47 12.90 12.94
C LEU A 45 5.66 12.33 12.16
N LEU A 46 6.86 12.37 12.74
CA LEU A 46 8.05 11.81 12.13
C LEU A 46 7.90 10.31 11.88
N LEU A 47 7.32 9.57 12.82
CA LEU A 47 7.12 8.12 12.67
C LEU A 47 5.93 7.78 11.76
N VAL A 48 4.96 8.67 11.55
CA VAL A 48 3.94 8.47 10.51
C VAL A 48 4.58 8.50 9.13
N PHE A 49 5.30 9.59 8.78
CA PHE A 49 5.92 9.72 7.47
C PHE A 49 7.10 8.76 7.28
N GLY A 50 7.94 8.64 8.31
CA GLY A 50 9.04 7.68 8.35
C GLY A 50 8.54 6.25 8.28
N GLY A 51 7.41 5.93 8.93
CA GLY A 51 6.76 4.62 8.86
C GLY A 51 6.24 4.30 7.47
N ILE A 52 5.62 5.25 6.77
CA ILE A 52 5.19 5.07 5.37
C ILE A 52 6.39 4.74 4.47
N PHE A 53 7.46 5.54 4.54
CA PHE A 53 8.66 5.30 3.75
C PHE A 53 9.36 3.99 4.14
N GLY A 54 9.49 3.74 5.44
CA GLY A 54 10.06 2.52 5.99
C GLY A 54 9.30 1.27 5.56
N MET A 55 7.97 1.35 5.46
CA MET A 55 7.14 0.25 4.97
C MET A 55 7.33 -0.03 3.49
N GLU A 56 7.60 0.97 2.64
CA GLU A 56 7.98 0.70 1.25
C GLU A 56 9.30 -0.08 1.18
N MET A 57 10.29 0.32 1.98
CA MET A 57 11.59 -0.36 2.02
C MET A 57 11.48 -1.77 2.60
N TYR A 58 10.68 -1.93 3.66
CA TYR A 58 10.38 -3.24 4.24
C TYR A 58 9.59 -4.12 3.27
N ALA A 59 8.57 -3.59 2.60
CA ALA A 59 7.75 -4.33 1.64
C ALA A 59 8.61 -4.84 0.48
N ARG A 60 9.53 -4.04 -0.05
CA ARG A 60 10.50 -4.47 -1.06
C ARG A 60 11.33 -5.66 -0.60
N TYR A 61 11.91 -5.55 0.59
CA TYR A 61 12.72 -6.61 1.19
C TYR A 61 11.87 -7.87 1.44
N ALA A 62 10.72 -7.72 2.09
CA ALA A 62 9.83 -8.81 2.45
C ALA A 62 9.31 -9.52 1.19
N HIS A 63 8.90 -8.75 0.18
CA HIS A 63 8.40 -9.31 -1.07
C HIS A 63 9.45 -10.18 -1.75
N LYS A 64 10.69 -9.69 -1.89
CA LYS A 64 11.76 -10.52 -2.44
C LYS A 64 12.12 -11.69 -1.52
N VAL A 65 12.56 -11.40 -0.30
CA VAL A 65 13.24 -12.38 0.55
C VAL A 65 12.25 -13.31 1.23
N LEU A 66 11.13 -12.79 1.71
CA LEU A 66 10.16 -13.55 2.48
C LEU A 66 9.06 -14.15 1.60
N TRP A 67 8.67 -13.51 0.49
CA TRP A 67 7.54 -13.98 -0.34
C TRP A 67 7.98 -14.71 -1.61
N HIS A 68 9.16 -14.40 -2.18
CA HIS A 68 9.71 -15.09 -3.36
C HIS A 68 10.80 -16.10 -3.01
N ASP A 69 11.85 -15.67 -2.29
CA ASP A 69 13.04 -16.51 -2.07
C ASP A 69 12.82 -17.58 -0.98
N PHE A 70 11.87 -17.36 -0.06
CA PHE A 70 11.55 -18.27 1.04
C PHE A 70 10.37 -19.19 0.68
N GLU A 71 10.60 -20.51 0.64
CA GLU A 71 9.65 -21.49 0.11
C GLU A 71 8.26 -21.50 0.79
N PRO A 72 8.13 -21.45 2.13
CA PRO A 72 6.82 -21.31 2.77
C PRO A 72 6.12 -19.99 2.45
N GLY A 73 6.88 -18.91 2.24
CA GLY A 73 6.31 -17.64 1.82
C GLY A 73 5.86 -17.64 0.37
N TRP A 74 6.64 -18.28 -0.51
CA TRP A 74 6.22 -18.52 -1.89
C TRP A 74 4.96 -19.38 -1.95
N ALA A 75 4.81 -20.39 -1.09
CA ALA A 75 3.57 -21.19 -1.04
C ALA A 75 2.31 -20.33 -0.80
N LEU A 76 2.42 -19.23 -0.05
CA LEU A 76 1.35 -18.26 0.18
C LEU A 76 1.24 -17.22 -0.96
N HIS A 77 2.38 -16.75 -1.47
CA HIS A 77 2.44 -15.71 -2.50
C HIS A 77 2.12 -16.24 -3.91
N LYS A 78 2.29 -17.54 -4.15
CA LYS A 78 2.05 -18.18 -5.44
C LYS A 78 0.61 -17.99 -5.94
N SER A 79 -0.38 -17.96 -5.03
CA SER A 79 -1.78 -17.67 -5.40
C SER A 79 -1.98 -16.30 -6.03
N HIS A 80 -1.00 -15.41 -5.83
CA HIS A 80 -0.97 -14.06 -6.38
C HIS A 80 -0.43 -14.01 -7.81
N HIS A 81 0.53 -14.88 -8.13
CA HIS A 81 1.18 -14.96 -9.45
C HIS A 81 0.41 -15.82 -10.45
N GLU A 82 -0.37 -16.79 -9.96
CA GLU A 82 -1.10 -17.73 -10.82
C GLU A 82 -2.54 -17.29 -11.11
N PRO A 83 -3.08 -17.62 -12.30
CA PRO A 83 -4.49 -17.41 -12.59
C PRO A 83 -5.39 -18.08 -11.57
N ARG A 84 -6.41 -17.36 -11.11
CA ARG A 84 -7.33 -17.83 -10.06
C ARG A 84 -8.73 -17.25 -10.23
N THR A 85 -9.66 -17.77 -9.44
CA THR A 85 -11.04 -17.28 -9.33
C THR A 85 -11.37 -16.92 -7.89
N GLY A 86 -12.37 -16.06 -7.69
CA GLY A 86 -12.88 -15.70 -6.37
C GLY A 86 -12.29 -14.40 -5.77
N PRO A 87 -12.76 -13.99 -4.59
CA PRO A 87 -12.43 -12.69 -4.01
C PRO A 87 -11.15 -12.66 -3.16
N PHE A 88 -10.71 -13.80 -2.61
CA PHE A 88 -9.59 -13.87 -1.66
C PHE A 88 -8.43 -14.73 -2.20
N GLU A 89 -7.23 -14.48 -1.68
CA GLU A 89 -5.98 -15.19 -1.97
C GLU A 89 -5.32 -15.68 -0.68
N ALA A 90 -4.52 -16.75 -0.77
CA ALA A 90 -3.63 -17.12 0.33
C ALA A 90 -2.68 -15.96 0.67
N ASN A 91 -2.24 -15.22 -0.36
CA ASN A 91 -1.45 -13.99 -0.25
C ASN A 91 -2.08 -12.90 0.65
N ASP A 92 -3.41 -12.86 0.81
CA ASP A 92 -4.07 -11.86 1.65
C ASP A 92 -3.64 -11.98 3.13
N ILE A 93 -3.04 -13.11 3.53
CA ILE A 93 -2.45 -13.30 4.87
C ILE A 93 -1.36 -12.27 5.18
N TYR A 94 -0.62 -11.77 4.18
CA TYR A 94 0.42 -10.76 4.41
C TYR A 94 -0.18 -9.42 4.85
N ALA A 95 -1.39 -9.09 4.43
CA ALA A 95 -2.11 -7.93 4.95
C ALA A 95 -2.41 -8.11 6.45
N VAL A 96 -2.85 -9.31 6.85
CA VAL A 96 -3.13 -9.63 8.27
C VAL A 96 -1.87 -9.61 9.12
N ILE A 97 -0.78 -10.23 8.64
CA ILE A 97 0.51 -10.28 9.35
C ILE A 97 1.04 -8.87 9.64
N ASN A 98 0.86 -7.91 8.71
CA ASN A 98 1.30 -6.54 8.91
C ASN A 98 0.26 -5.68 9.68
N ALA A 99 -1.03 -6.02 9.62
CA ALA A 99 -2.07 -5.31 10.37
C ALA A 99 -1.96 -5.55 11.89
N VAL A 100 -1.62 -6.76 12.32
CA VAL A 100 -1.47 -7.11 13.75
C VAL A 100 -0.46 -6.21 14.48
N PRO A 101 0.80 -6.05 14.03
CA PRO A 101 1.76 -5.16 14.69
C PRO A 101 1.32 -3.69 14.58
N ALA A 102 0.71 -3.26 13.46
CA ALA A 102 0.18 -1.90 13.34
C ALA A 102 -0.89 -1.60 14.41
N MET A 103 -1.84 -2.51 14.58
CA MET A 103 -2.89 -2.40 15.60
C MET A 103 -2.31 -2.43 17.01
N ALA A 104 -1.34 -3.31 17.29
CA ALA A 104 -0.69 -3.39 18.60
C ALA A 104 0.05 -2.09 18.94
N LEU A 105 0.79 -1.53 17.98
CA LEU A 105 1.50 -0.26 18.13
C LEU A 105 0.54 0.92 18.34
N CYS A 106 -0.54 0.99 17.56
CA CYS A 106 -1.60 1.99 17.73
C CYS A 106 -2.27 1.87 19.10
N ALA A 107 -2.62 0.65 19.54
CA ALA A 107 -3.29 0.43 20.82
C ALA A 107 -2.37 0.77 22.00
N TYR A 108 -1.14 0.27 22.00
CA TYR A 108 -0.14 0.59 23.03
C TYR A 108 0.14 2.08 23.06
N GLY A 109 0.37 2.68 21.90
CA GLY A 109 0.62 4.11 21.78
C GLY A 109 -0.53 4.92 22.34
N PHE A 110 -1.76 4.63 21.93
CA PHE A 110 -2.98 5.29 22.42
C PHE A 110 -3.13 5.22 23.94
N LEU A 111 -2.87 4.05 24.55
CA LEU A 111 -2.99 3.85 26.00
C LEU A 111 -1.83 4.44 26.82
N THR A 112 -0.80 4.97 26.15
CA THR A 112 0.46 5.42 26.78
C THR A 112 0.73 6.90 26.41
N PRO A 113 0.23 7.89 27.17
CA PRO A 113 0.34 9.31 26.82
C PRO A 113 1.70 9.91 27.25
N HIS A 114 2.77 9.44 26.60
CA HIS A 114 4.11 10.02 26.69
C HIS A 114 4.89 9.74 25.40
N VAL A 115 6.13 10.27 25.29
CA VAL A 115 6.95 10.21 24.06
C VAL A 115 7.04 8.82 23.42
N ILE A 116 7.31 7.76 24.19
CA ILE A 116 7.34 6.37 23.66
C ILE A 116 5.99 5.94 23.10
N GLY A 117 4.89 6.31 23.75
CA GLY A 117 3.56 6.03 23.20
C GLY A 117 3.29 6.84 21.93
N GLY A 118 3.77 8.07 21.83
CA GLY A 118 3.75 8.85 20.58
C GLY A 118 4.54 8.19 19.45
N VAL A 119 5.74 7.66 19.74
CA VAL A 119 6.55 6.87 18.80
C VAL A 119 5.78 5.64 18.32
N CYS A 120 5.24 4.84 19.24
CA CYS A 120 4.47 3.64 18.87
C CYS A 120 3.21 3.98 18.09
N PHE A 121 2.46 5.01 18.51
CA PHE A 121 1.25 5.44 17.83
C PHE A 121 1.56 5.92 16.40
N GLY A 122 2.59 6.76 16.25
CA GLY A 122 3.03 7.24 14.94
C GLY A 122 3.49 6.11 14.02
N ALA A 123 4.25 5.15 14.52
CA ALA A 123 4.70 3.99 13.75
C ALA A 123 3.52 3.12 13.31
N GLY A 124 2.59 2.81 14.22
CA GLY A 124 1.37 2.06 13.92
C GLY A 124 0.49 2.75 12.88
N LEU A 125 0.34 4.08 12.97
CA LEU A 125 -0.36 4.88 11.96
C LEU A 125 0.36 4.87 10.61
N GLY A 126 1.69 4.99 10.59
CA GLY A 126 2.49 4.90 9.37
C GLY A 126 2.30 3.56 8.64
N ILE A 127 2.34 2.44 9.38
CA ILE A 127 2.07 1.10 8.84
C ILE A 127 0.63 0.99 8.32
N THR A 128 -0.33 1.51 9.08
CA THR A 128 -1.76 1.47 8.71
C THR A 128 -2.03 2.26 7.44
N LEU A 129 -1.49 3.48 7.32
CA LEU A 129 -1.62 4.31 6.12
C LEU A 129 -0.95 3.66 4.90
N PHE A 130 0.25 3.08 5.08
CA PHE A 130 0.87 2.31 4.01
C PHE A 130 0.01 1.12 3.58
N GLY A 131 -0.55 0.36 4.52
CA GLY A 131 -1.44 -0.76 4.22
C GLY A 131 -2.69 -0.35 3.43
N ILE A 132 -3.32 0.78 3.81
CA ILE A 132 -4.47 1.34 3.06
C ILE A 132 -4.04 1.73 1.65
N MET A 133 -2.93 2.46 1.50
CA MET A 133 -2.41 2.83 0.19
C MET A 133 -2.15 1.57 -0.64
N TYR A 134 -1.43 0.58 -0.09
CA TYR A 134 -1.13 -0.69 -0.75
C TYR A 134 -2.41 -1.37 -1.22
N MET A 135 -3.45 -1.49 -0.40
CA MET A 135 -4.73 -2.07 -0.81
C MET A 135 -5.35 -1.33 -2.02
N PHE A 136 -5.37 0.01 -2.02
CA PHE A 136 -5.92 0.76 -3.15
C PHE A 136 -5.10 0.59 -4.43
N PHE A 137 -3.77 0.68 -4.36
CA PHE A 137 -2.94 0.62 -5.56
C PHE A 137 -2.72 -0.83 -6.03
N HIS A 138 -2.50 -1.77 -5.12
CA HIS A 138 -2.26 -3.16 -5.48
C HIS A 138 -3.57 -3.85 -5.83
N ASP A 139 -4.49 -3.97 -4.88
CA ASP A 139 -5.72 -4.75 -5.07
C ASP A 139 -6.71 -4.00 -5.96
N GLY A 140 -6.83 -2.69 -5.79
CA GLY A 140 -7.72 -1.84 -6.58
C GLY A 140 -7.17 -1.53 -7.98
N LEU A 141 -6.05 -0.83 -8.08
CA LEU A 141 -5.53 -0.36 -9.37
C LEU A 141 -4.91 -1.49 -10.20
N VAL A 142 -3.98 -2.27 -9.65
CA VAL A 142 -3.27 -3.29 -10.41
C VAL A 142 -4.15 -4.52 -10.68
N HIS A 143 -4.73 -5.08 -9.62
CA HIS A 143 -5.48 -6.33 -9.68
C HIS A 143 -6.97 -6.15 -9.97
N ARG A 144 -7.44 -4.90 -10.05
CA ARG A 144 -8.82 -4.54 -10.43
C ARG A 144 -9.88 -5.28 -9.58
N ARG A 145 -9.57 -5.59 -8.31
CA ARG A 145 -10.52 -6.20 -7.37
C ARG A 145 -11.67 -5.26 -7.02
N PHE A 146 -11.45 -3.94 -7.14
CA PHE A 146 -12.47 -2.90 -7.02
C PHE A 146 -12.03 -1.62 -7.78
N PRO A 147 -12.98 -0.77 -8.22
CA PRO A 147 -12.64 0.46 -8.93
C PRO A 147 -11.99 1.50 -8.00
N VAL A 148 -10.92 2.14 -8.48
CA VAL A 148 -10.17 3.20 -7.76
C VAL A 148 -10.42 4.62 -8.32
N GLY A 149 -11.35 4.75 -9.26
CA GLY A 149 -11.75 6.04 -9.83
C GLY A 149 -10.62 6.77 -10.56
N PRO A 150 -10.54 8.11 -10.48
CA PRO A 150 -9.61 8.93 -11.25
C PRO A 150 -8.12 8.66 -11.00
N ILE A 151 -7.78 7.97 -9.90
CA ILE A 151 -6.40 7.61 -9.57
C ILE A 151 -5.78 6.75 -10.68
N ALA A 152 -6.59 5.92 -11.35
CA ALA A 152 -6.13 5.09 -12.47
C ALA A 152 -5.66 5.90 -13.70
N GLU A 153 -6.10 7.16 -13.82
CA GLU A 153 -5.74 8.03 -14.94
C GLU A 153 -4.44 8.81 -14.70
N VAL A 154 -3.91 8.79 -13.47
CA VAL A 154 -2.68 9.52 -13.13
C VAL A 154 -1.48 8.87 -13.83
N PRO A 155 -0.66 9.60 -14.61
CA PRO A 155 0.42 9.00 -15.41
C PRO A 155 1.41 8.15 -14.60
N TYR A 156 1.80 8.62 -13.41
CA TYR A 156 2.70 7.86 -12.54
C TYR A 156 2.06 6.57 -12.01
N MET A 157 0.74 6.58 -11.77
CA MET A 157 0.01 5.38 -11.33
C MET A 157 -0.08 4.32 -12.43
N LYS A 158 -0.17 4.74 -13.70
CA LYS A 158 -0.04 3.82 -14.84
C LYS A 158 1.33 3.17 -14.88
N ARG A 159 2.41 3.93 -14.62
CA ARG A 159 3.78 3.36 -14.53
C ARG A 159 3.89 2.34 -13.40
N ILE A 160 3.39 2.65 -12.20
CA ILE A 160 3.36 1.69 -11.08
C ILE A 160 2.59 0.42 -11.48
N MET A 161 1.43 0.60 -12.12
CA MET A 161 0.60 -0.52 -12.55
C MET A 161 1.34 -1.44 -13.51
N VAL A 162 1.96 -0.87 -14.54
CA VAL A 162 2.73 -1.62 -15.54
C VAL A 162 3.97 -2.25 -14.91
N ALA A 163 4.69 -1.55 -14.04
CA ALA A 163 5.85 -2.08 -13.34
C ALA A 163 5.48 -3.33 -12.51
N HIS A 164 4.35 -3.29 -11.80
CA HIS A 164 3.85 -4.46 -11.07
C HIS A 164 3.37 -5.57 -12.01
N GLN A 165 2.78 -5.27 -13.17
CA GLN A 165 2.44 -6.29 -14.17
C GLN A 165 3.68 -6.99 -14.73
N ILE A 166 4.79 -6.26 -14.94
CA ILE A 166 6.07 -6.84 -15.35
C ILE A 166 6.58 -7.82 -14.29
N HIS A 167 6.47 -7.47 -12.99
CA HIS A 167 6.82 -8.38 -11.89
C HIS A 167 6.11 -9.75 -12.01
N HIS A 168 4.80 -9.76 -12.24
CA HIS A 168 4.01 -10.99 -12.43
C HIS A 168 4.46 -11.86 -13.61
N THR A 169 5.16 -11.29 -14.59
CA THR A 169 5.74 -12.08 -15.70
C THR A 169 7.03 -12.80 -15.34
N ASN A 170 7.59 -12.53 -14.16
CA ASN A 170 8.92 -12.99 -13.73
C ASN A 170 10.07 -12.60 -14.68
N LYS A 171 9.86 -11.59 -15.54
CA LYS A 171 10.95 -10.95 -16.31
C LYS A 171 11.96 -10.29 -15.36
N PHE A 172 13.17 -10.05 -15.86
CA PHE A 172 14.24 -9.39 -15.10
C PHE A 172 14.54 -10.05 -13.74
N GLY A 173 14.36 -11.37 -13.65
CA GLY A 173 14.56 -12.12 -12.41
C GLY A 173 13.53 -11.81 -11.32
N GLY A 174 12.33 -11.36 -11.69
CA GLY A 174 11.25 -11.04 -10.76
C GLY A 174 11.21 -9.58 -10.30
N VAL A 175 12.07 -8.69 -10.81
CA VAL A 175 12.03 -7.26 -10.49
C VAL A 175 10.90 -6.58 -11.27
N PRO A 176 10.17 -5.61 -10.68
CA PRO A 176 10.36 -5.01 -9.35
C PRO A 176 9.64 -5.72 -8.19
N TYR A 177 10.13 -5.49 -6.96
CA TYR A 177 9.49 -5.99 -5.74
C TYR A 177 8.78 -4.89 -4.94
N GLY A 178 9.12 -3.62 -5.17
CA GLY A 178 8.47 -2.47 -4.56
C GLY A 178 7.14 -2.12 -5.21
N MET A 179 6.31 -1.41 -4.46
CA MET A 179 5.04 -0.90 -4.99
C MET A 179 5.25 0.48 -5.59
N PHE A 180 5.63 1.47 -4.77
CA PHE A 180 5.79 2.85 -5.24
C PHE A 180 7.18 3.13 -5.82
N LEU A 181 8.20 2.44 -5.32
CA LEU A 181 9.57 2.51 -5.82
C LEU A 181 9.88 1.39 -6.82
N GLY A 182 8.90 0.58 -7.20
CA GLY A 182 9.09 -0.48 -8.21
C GLY A 182 9.48 0.06 -9.59
N VAL A 183 8.97 1.24 -9.97
CA VAL A 183 9.41 1.95 -11.19
C VAL A 183 10.91 2.23 -11.15
N GLN A 184 11.39 2.75 -10.03
CA GLN A 184 12.81 3.06 -9.82
C GLN A 184 13.68 1.79 -9.81
N GLU A 185 13.19 0.68 -9.24
CA GLU A 185 13.88 -0.61 -9.29
C GLU A 185 14.04 -1.13 -10.72
N LEU A 186 12.98 -1.03 -11.51
CA LEU A 186 12.98 -1.52 -12.88
C LEU A 186 13.85 -0.64 -13.79
N GLU A 187 13.82 0.68 -13.61
CA GLU A 187 14.68 1.62 -14.35
C GLU A 187 16.17 1.43 -14.06
N ALA A 188 16.53 0.84 -12.91
CA ALA A 188 17.91 0.56 -12.55
C ALA A 188 18.49 -0.71 -13.22
N ILE A 189 17.67 -1.51 -13.90
CA ILE A 189 18.10 -2.77 -14.55
C ILE A 189 18.23 -2.58 -16.06
N PRO A 190 19.26 -3.15 -16.72
CA PRO A 190 19.39 -3.12 -18.17
C PRO A 190 18.13 -3.63 -18.88
N GLY A 191 17.54 -2.82 -19.75
CA GLY A 191 16.33 -3.16 -20.51
C GLY A 191 15.01 -2.95 -19.74
N GLY A 192 15.06 -2.68 -18.44
CA GLY A 192 13.87 -2.54 -17.60
C GLY A 192 13.09 -1.26 -17.90
N LYS A 193 13.80 -0.13 -18.08
CA LYS A 193 13.18 1.14 -18.47
C LYS A 193 12.51 1.05 -19.84
N GLU A 194 13.21 0.49 -20.83
CA GLU A 194 12.71 0.36 -22.20
C GLU A 194 11.44 -0.51 -22.24
N GLU A 195 11.40 -1.60 -21.48
CA GLU A 195 10.22 -2.45 -21.40
C GLU A 195 9.06 -1.75 -20.68
N LEU A 196 9.34 -1.01 -19.59
CA LEU A 196 8.33 -0.23 -18.89
C LEU A 196 7.71 0.83 -19.80
N ASP A 197 8.54 1.64 -20.45
CA ASP A 197 8.08 2.73 -21.33
C ASP A 197 7.25 2.17 -22.50
N ARG A 198 7.72 1.08 -23.13
CA ARG A 198 6.99 0.39 -24.21
C ARG A 198 5.60 -0.10 -23.76
N LEU A 199 5.50 -0.69 -22.57
CA LEU A 199 4.24 -1.22 -22.07
C LEU A 199 3.28 -0.12 -21.60
N VAL A 200 3.80 0.99 -21.06
CA VAL A 200 3.00 2.18 -20.74
C VAL A 200 2.44 2.82 -22.00
N GLU A 201 3.25 3.02 -23.04
CA GLU A 201 2.79 3.55 -24.32
C GLU A 201 1.71 2.65 -24.96
N ALA A 202 1.90 1.33 -24.90
CA ALA A 202 0.93 0.37 -25.40
C ALA A 202 -0.40 0.41 -24.61
N LEU A 203 -0.34 0.61 -23.29
CA LEU A 203 -1.53 0.79 -22.46
C LEU A 203 -2.28 2.07 -22.86
N GLU A 204 -1.58 3.20 -22.96
CA GLU A 204 -2.18 4.50 -23.28
C GLU A 204 -2.81 4.50 -24.68
N ALA A 205 -2.15 3.87 -25.66
CA ALA A 205 -2.72 3.68 -27.00
C ALA A 205 -4.05 2.90 -26.95
N ARG A 206 -4.09 1.79 -26.21
CA ARG A 206 -5.31 0.98 -26.03
C ARG A 206 -6.43 1.77 -25.35
N GLU A 207 -6.11 2.57 -24.36
CA GLU A 207 -7.08 3.42 -23.68
C GLU A 207 -7.62 4.53 -24.59
N ALA A 208 -6.75 5.14 -25.40
CA ALA A 208 -7.14 6.14 -26.39
C ALA A 208 -8.07 5.55 -27.45
N GLU A 209 -7.76 4.36 -27.97
CA GLU A 209 -8.62 3.61 -28.90
C GLU A 209 -9.99 3.31 -28.28
N ALA A 210 -10.01 2.79 -27.05
CA ALA A 210 -11.25 2.49 -26.34
C ALA A 210 -12.11 3.74 -26.13
N LYS A 211 -11.49 4.87 -25.79
CA LYS A 211 -12.17 6.16 -25.61
C LYS A 211 -12.72 6.70 -26.94
N ALA A 212 -11.97 6.59 -28.04
CA ALA A 212 -12.42 6.98 -29.36
C ALA A 212 -13.62 6.12 -29.83
N ALA A 213 -13.56 4.81 -29.61
CA ALA A 213 -14.67 3.90 -29.91
C ALA A 213 -15.94 4.24 -29.11
N ALA A 214 -15.80 4.55 -27.82
CA ALA A 214 -16.91 4.95 -26.97
C ALA A 214 -17.51 6.32 -27.35
N ALA A 215 -16.70 7.24 -27.89
CA ALA A 215 -17.15 8.56 -28.35
C ALA A 215 -17.85 8.49 -29.72
N GLY A 216 -17.40 7.63 -30.63
CA GLY A 216 -18.02 7.44 -31.95
C GLY A 216 -19.32 6.61 -31.93
N ALA A 217 -19.61 5.93 -30.81
CA ALA A 217 -20.85 5.18 -30.60
C ALA A 217 -22.00 6.03 -30.01
N ARG A 218 -21.79 7.33 -29.80
CA ARG A 218 -22.78 8.30 -29.29
C ARG A 218 -23.19 9.27 -30.39
#